data_AF-A0A958FHL2-F1
#
_entry.id   AF-A0A958FHL2-F1
#
_cell.length_a   1.000
_cell.length_b   1.000
_cell.length_c   1.000
_cell.angle_alpha   90.00
_cell.angle_beta   90.00
_cell.angle_gamma   90.00
#
_symmetry.space_group_name_H-M   'P 1'
#
loop_
_entity.id
_entity.type
_entity.pdbx_description
1 polymer ?
#
loop_
_entity_poly.entity_id
_entity_poly.type
_entity_poly.pdbx_seq_one_letter_code
_entity_poly.pdbx_strand_id
1 'polypeptide(L)'
;MKILLTAIGSTGDILPFVALAEALKKAGHSVKVCSYNVYKSHFDKINIPFAAVGPALDLDKVGAVRDRLKRLSPFKQLDFLVNDVFLQEGEKFYNDFLVASQGYHFGV
;
A
#
# COMPACT_ATOMS: atom_id res chain seq x y z
N MET A 1 6.23 -18.58 10.17
CA MET A 1 7.21 -17.45 9.99
C MET A 1 6.53 -16.13 10.29
N LYS A 2 7.29 -15.05 10.51
CA LYS A 2 6.76 -13.66 10.55
C LYS A 2 6.97 -13.01 9.18
N ILE A 3 5.90 -12.75 8.43
CA ILE A 3 5.94 -12.27 7.04
C ILE A 3 5.29 -10.89 6.95
N LEU A 4 6.00 -9.91 6.39
CA LEU A 4 5.43 -8.63 6.00
C LEU A 4 5.15 -8.66 4.50
N LEU A 5 3.90 -8.36 4.13
CA LEU A 5 3.48 -8.19 2.74
C LEU A 5 3.39 -6.70 2.40
N THR A 6 4.05 -6.32 1.30
CA THR A 6 4.01 -4.97 0.71
C THR A 6 3.00 -4.93 -0.42
N ALA A 7 1.79 -4.44 -0.13
CA ALA A 7 0.72 -4.36 -1.13
C ALA A 7 0.54 -2.91 -1.57
N ILE A 8 1.25 -2.48 -2.61
CA ILE A 8 1.21 -1.10 -3.12
C ILE A 8 0.63 -1.11 -4.54
N GLY A 9 -0.37 -0.27 -4.81
CA GLY A 9 -0.96 -0.15 -6.13
C GLY A 9 -2.46 0.12 -6.13
N SER A 10 -3.11 -0.37 -7.17
CA SER A 10 -4.55 -0.30 -7.40
C SER A 10 -5.29 -1.44 -6.68
N THR A 11 -6.63 -1.41 -6.66
CA THR A 11 -7.44 -2.52 -6.15
C THR A 11 -7.09 -3.85 -6.82
N GLY A 12 -6.71 -3.85 -8.11
CA GLY A 12 -6.28 -5.04 -8.83
C GLY A 12 -5.02 -5.66 -8.25
N ASP A 13 -4.11 -4.83 -7.72
CA ASP A 13 -2.90 -5.27 -7.03
C ASP A 13 -3.20 -5.72 -5.59
N ILE A 14 -4.15 -5.08 -4.90
CA ILE A 14 -4.43 -5.36 -3.48
C ILE A 14 -5.15 -6.69 -3.27
N LEU A 15 -6.16 -7.03 -4.08
CA LEU A 15 -6.98 -8.22 -3.85
C LEU A 15 -6.19 -9.54 -3.83
N PRO A 16 -5.20 -9.76 -4.72
CA PRO A 16 -4.30 -10.91 -4.62
C PRO A 16 -3.57 -10.99 -3.27
N PHE A 17 -3.12 -9.86 -2.72
CA PHE A 17 -2.43 -9.83 -1.43
C PHE A 17 -3.38 -10.06 -0.25
N VAL A 18 -4.66 -9.68 -0.36
CA VAL A 18 -5.68 -10.03 0.64
C VAL A 18 -5.85 -11.55 0.70
N ALA A 19 -6.00 -12.20 -0.47
CA ALA A 19 -6.11 -13.66 -0.55
C ALA A 19 -4.83 -14.36 -0.05
N LEU A 20 -3.66 -13.86 -0.43
CA LEU A 20 -2.37 -14.38 0.03
C LEU A 20 -2.20 -14.25 1.55
N ALA A 21 -2.55 -13.10 2.12
CA ALA A 21 -2.47 -12.87 3.56
C ALA A 21 -3.36 -13.86 4.34
N GLU A 22 -4.58 -14.09 3.86
CA GLU A 22 -5.50 -15.05 4.45
C GLU A 22 -4.95 -16.48 4.36
N ALA A 23 -4.41 -16.88 3.21
CA ALA A 23 -3.83 -18.20 3.00
C ALA A 23 -2.60 -18.43 3.89
N LEU A 24 -1.68 -17.47 3.97
CA LEU A 24 -0.50 -17.55 4.84
C LEU A 24 -0.87 -17.62 6.32
N LYS A 25 -1.89 -16.86 6.75
CA LYS A 25 -2.43 -16.95 8.11
C LYS A 25 -3.02 -18.33 8.39
N LYS A 26 -3.83 -18.88 7.47
CA LYS A 26 -4.39 -20.25 7.58
C LYS A 26 -3.31 -21.32 7.65
N ALA A 27 -2.17 -21.10 6.99
CA ALA A 27 -1.00 -21.96 7.08
C ALA A 27 -0.17 -21.79 8.37
N GLY A 28 -0.60 -20.96 9.33
CA GLY A 28 0.05 -20.79 10.63
C GLY A 28 1.18 -19.75 10.65
N HIS A 29 1.29 -18.89 9.63
CA HIS A 29 2.24 -17.79 9.63
C HIS A 29 1.67 -16.56 10.36
N SER A 30 2.56 -15.81 11.02
CA SER A 30 2.25 -14.48 11.54
C SER A 30 2.45 -13.48 10.39
N VAL A 31 1.34 -12.92 9.90
CA VAL A 31 1.34 -12.05 8.73
C VAL A 31 0.98 -10.63 9.15
N LYS A 32 1.73 -9.66 8.63
CA LYS A 32 1.39 -8.24 8.69
C LYS A 32 1.41 -7.69 7.27
N VAL A 33 0.61 -6.67 6.99
CA VAL A 33 0.58 -6.00 5.69
C VAL A 33 0.96 -4.55 5.87
N CYS A 34 1.75 -3.99 4.96
CA CYS A 34 1.86 -2.56 4.76
C CYS A 34 1.29 -2.13 3.40
N SER A 35 0.47 -1.09 3.40
CA SER A 35 -0.22 -0.57 2.21
C SER A 35 -0.73 0.86 2.45
N TYR A 36 -1.31 1.47 1.43
CA TYR A 36 -2.00 2.76 1.53
C TYR A 36 -3.24 2.66 2.40
N ASN A 37 -3.52 3.71 3.18
CA ASN A 37 -4.58 3.69 4.19
C ASN A 37 -5.98 3.39 3.62
N VAL A 38 -6.25 3.76 2.36
CA VAL A 38 -7.50 3.44 1.65
C VAL A 38 -7.83 1.94 1.64
N TYR A 39 -6.83 1.06 1.74
CA TYR A 39 -7.02 -0.39 1.67
C TYR A 39 -7.11 -1.07 3.04
N LYS A 40 -6.97 -0.34 4.15
CA LYS A 40 -6.99 -0.91 5.51
C LYS A 40 -8.19 -1.82 5.75
N SER A 41 -9.38 -1.39 5.31
CA SER A 41 -10.63 -2.14 5.49
C SER A 41 -10.66 -3.52 4.81
N HIS A 42 -9.82 -3.75 3.79
CA HIS A 42 -9.73 -5.06 3.13
C HIS A 42 -9.04 -6.08 4.04
N PHE A 43 -8.00 -5.65 4.77
CA PHE A 43 -7.21 -6.52 5.66
C PHE A 43 -7.83 -6.64 7.06
N ASP A 44 -8.54 -5.61 7.53
CA ASP A 44 -9.30 -5.67 8.78
C ASP A 44 -10.35 -6.80 8.75
N LYS A 45 -11.05 -6.99 7.62
CA LYS A 45 -12.08 -8.04 7.44
C LYS A 45 -11.56 -9.46 7.66
N ILE A 46 -10.28 -9.71 7.36
CA ILE A 46 -9.63 -11.00 7.54
C ILE A 46 -8.75 -11.04 8.80
N ASN A 47 -8.84 -10.01 9.65
CA ASN A 47 -8.10 -9.85 10.89
C ASN A 47 -6.58 -10.00 10.68
N ILE A 48 -6.04 -9.27 9.70
CA ILE A 48 -4.60 -9.17 9.44
C ILE A 48 -4.09 -7.82 9.97
N PRO A 49 -3.06 -7.80 10.83
CA PRO A 49 -2.39 -6.57 11.25
C PRO A 49 -1.97 -5.70 10.06
N PHE A 50 -2.28 -4.41 10.14
CA PHE A 50 -2.08 -3.46 9.05
C PHE A 50 -1.21 -2.28 9.49
N ALA A 51 -0.23 -1.92 8.67
CA ALA A 51 0.57 -0.71 8.79
C ALA A 51 0.28 0.21 7.60
N ALA A 52 -0.27 1.40 7.86
CA ALA A 52 -0.46 2.40 6.83
C ALA A 52 0.89 3.01 6.44
N VAL A 53 1.32 2.79 5.21
CA VAL A 53 2.61 3.29 4.67
C VAL A 53 2.36 3.82 3.28
N GLY A 54 2.89 5.01 2.97
CA GLY A 54 2.70 5.69 1.69
C GLY A 54 1.73 6.88 1.78
N PRO A 55 1.35 7.47 0.64
CA PRO A 55 0.52 8.66 0.61
C PRO A 55 -0.83 8.42 1.29
N ALA A 56 -1.28 9.43 2.04
CA ALA A 56 -2.57 9.44 2.72
C ALA A 56 -3.73 9.67 1.72
N LEU A 57 -3.82 8.78 0.73
CA LEU A 57 -4.90 8.71 -0.23
C LEU A 57 -6.14 8.19 0.47
N ASP A 58 -7.17 9.01 0.51
CA ASP A 58 -8.56 8.61 0.74
C ASP A 58 -9.30 8.61 -0.60
N LEU A 59 -10.55 8.15 -0.61
CA LEU A 59 -11.33 8.04 -1.85
C LEU A 59 -11.51 9.39 -2.56
N ASP A 60 -11.64 10.48 -1.80
CA ASP A 60 -11.84 11.83 -2.34
C ASP A 60 -10.56 12.33 -3.03
N LYS A 61 -9.40 12.15 -2.40
CA LYS A 61 -8.10 12.49 -2.97
C LYS A 61 -7.79 11.64 -4.20
N VAL A 62 -8.14 10.35 -4.20
CA VAL A 62 -8.00 9.49 -5.38
C VAL A 62 -8.81 10.02 -6.55
N GLY A 63 -10.06 10.45 -6.30
CA GLY A 63 -10.90 11.10 -7.32
C GLY A 63 -10.27 12.37 -7.90
N ALA A 64 -9.79 13.25 -7.02
CA ALA A 64 -9.13 14.50 -7.42
C ALA A 64 -7.84 14.26 -8.24
N VAL A 65 -7.00 13.31 -7.81
CA VAL A 65 -5.80 12.89 -8.54
C VAL A 65 -6.18 12.40 -9.94
N ARG A 66 -7.17 11.51 -10.04
CA ARG A 66 -7.65 10.98 -11.33
C ARG A 66 -8.14 12.09 -12.26
N ASP A 67 -8.92 13.04 -11.76
CA ASP A 67 -9.49 14.11 -12.60
C ASP A 67 -8.44 15.17 -12.98
N ARG A 68 -7.37 15.32 -12.18
CA ARG A 68 -6.17 16.06 -12.60
C ARG A 68 -5.42 15.33 -13.72
N LEU A 69 -5.18 14.03 -13.58
CA LEU A 69 -4.44 13.22 -14.57
C LEU A 69 -5.07 13.25 -15.96
N LYS A 70 -6.41 13.20 -16.06
CA LYS A 70 -7.14 13.26 -17.34
C LYS A 70 -6.84 14.52 -18.17
N ARG A 71 -6.37 15.60 -17.52
CA ARG A 71 -6.05 16.89 -18.16
C ARG A 71 -4.59 17.03 -18.56
N LEU A 72 -3.76 16.04 -18.23
CA LEU A 72 -2.31 16.05 -18.45
C LEU A 72 -1.93 15.13 -19.61
N SER A 73 -0.88 15.49 -20.34
CA SER A 73 -0.25 14.58 -21.31
C SER A 73 0.38 13.38 -20.59
N PRO A 74 0.59 12.23 -21.25
CA PRO A 74 1.11 11.02 -20.59
C PRO A 74 2.41 11.23 -19.79
N PHE A 75 3.35 12.01 -20.31
CA PHE A 75 4.60 12.32 -19.60
C PHE A 75 4.35 13.16 -18.34
N LYS A 76 3.43 14.12 -18.40
CA LYS A 76 3.06 14.95 -17.24
C LYS A 76 2.23 14.17 -16.23
N GLN A 77 1.51 13.14 -16.65
CA GLN A 77 0.82 12.22 -15.75
C GLN A 77 1.83 11.42 -14.93
N LEU A 78 2.87 10.88 -15.58
CA LEU A 78 3.93 10.13 -14.90
C LEU A 78 4.69 11.03 -13.92
N ASP A 79 5.12 12.21 -14.35
CA ASP A 79 5.81 13.19 -13.52
C ASP A 79 4.99 13.54 -12.26
N PHE A 80 3.70 13.86 -12.45
CA PHE A 80 2.79 14.15 -11.35
C PHE A 80 2.60 12.96 -10.38
N LEU A 81 2.43 11.75 -10.90
CA LEU A 81 2.28 10.56 -10.07
C LEU A 81 3.54 10.30 -9.24
N VAL A 82 4.72 10.38 -9.86
CA VAL A 82 5.97 10.09 -9.18
C VAL A 82 6.27 11.16 -8.15
N ASN A 83 6.32 12.43 -8.56
CA ASN A 83 6.85 13.50 -7.71
C ASN A 83 5.81 14.08 -6.75
N ASP A 84 4.56 14.24 -7.18
CA ASP A 84 3.52 14.89 -6.38
C ASP A 84 2.63 13.91 -5.61
N VAL A 85 2.64 12.62 -5.94
CA VAL A 85 1.79 11.62 -5.28
C VAL A 85 2.62 10.59 -4.51
N PHE A 86 3.53 9.87 -5.18
CA PHE A 86 4.23 8.74 -4.57
C PHE A 86 5.48 9.13 -3.80
N LEU A 87 6.23 10.14 -4.24
CA LEU A 87 7.51 10.55 -3.64
C LEU A 87 7.44 11.86 -2.84
N GLN A 88 6.28 12.51 -2.76
CA GLN A 88 6.11 13.78 -2.05
C GLN A 88 6.67 13.74 -0.61
N GLU A 89 6.49 12.60 0.08
CA GLU A 89 7.06 12.33 1.40
C GLU A 89 7.85 10.99 1.41
N GLY A 90 8.60 10.72 0.33
CA GLY A 90 9.25 9.43 0.11
C GLY A 90 10.14 8.95 1.28
N GLU A 91 10.92 9.85 1.89
CA GLU A 91 11.75 9.53 3.06
C GLU A 91 10.91 9.10 4.26
N LYS A 92 9.79 9.80 4.51
CA LYS A 92 8.85 9.43 5.56
C LYS A 92 8.25 8.05 5.29
N PHE A 93 7.81 7.79 4.06
CA PHE A 93 7.23 6.50 3.68
C PHE A 93 8.24 5.36 3.84
N TYR A 94 9.51 5.60 3.50
CA TYR A 94 10.57 4.63 3.71
C TYR A 94 10.81 4.36 5.20
N ASN A 95 10.87 5.39 6.04
CA ASN A 95 11.04 5.22 7.48
C ASN A 95 9.84 4.50 8.13
N ASP A 96 8.61 4.84 7.73
CA ASP A 96 7.40 4.14 8.16
C ASP A 96 7.44 2.66 7.75
N PHE A 97 7.92 2.35 6.54
CA PHE A 97 8.16 0.98 6.09
C PHE A 97 9.20 0.26 6.96
N LEU A 98 10.33 0.90 7.27
CA LEU A 98 11.36 0.30 8.13
C LEU A 98 10.78 -0.08 9.50
N VAL A 99 10.03 0.82 10.14
CA VAL A 99 9.32 0.54 11.39
C VAL A 99 8.33 -0.62 11.22
N ALA A 100 7.56 -0.63 10.12
CA ALA A 100 6.64 -1.72 9.82
C ALA A 100 7.36 -3.06 9.56
N SER A 101 8.58 -3.07 9.05
CA SER A 101 9.33 -4.30 8.77
C SER A 101 9.98 -4.94 10.00
N GLN A 102 10.10 -4.21 11.12
CA GLN A 102 10.81 -4.70 12.30
C GLN A 102 10.25 -6.04 12.81
N GLY A 103 11.13 -7.06 12.83
CA GLY A 103 10.80 -8.41 13.28
C GLY A 103 10.01 -9.26 12.29
N TYR A 104 9.85 -8.80 11.04
CA TYR A 104 9.20 -9.54 9.95
C TYR A 104 10.18 -9.74 8.79
N HIS A 105 10.04 -10.87 8.10
CA HIS A 105 10.71 -11.10 6.82
C HIS A 105 9.87 -10.48 5.70
N PHE A 106 10.53 -9.80 4.78
CA PHE A 106 9.94 -9.30 3.53
C PHE A 106 10.93 -9.53 2.38
N GLY A 107 10.39 -9.69 1.17
CA GLY A 107 11.18 -9.72 -0.06
C GLY A 107 10.96 -8.42 -0.84
N VAL A 108 11.93 -8.09 -1.68
CA VAL A 108 11.85 -7.02 -2.70
C VAL A 108 12.00 -7.67 -4.06
#